data_AF-A0A0G4NQV7-F1
#
_entry.id   AF-A0A0G4NQV7-F1
#
_cell.length_a   1.000
_cell.length_b   1.000
_cell.length_c   1.000
_cell.angle_alpha   90.00
_cell.angle_beta   90.00
_cell.angle_gamma   90.00
#
_symmetry.space_group_name_H-M   'P 1'
#
loop_
_entity.id
_entity.type
_entity.pdbx_description
1 polymer ?
#
loop_
_entity_poly.entity_id
_entity_poly.type
_entity_poly.pdbx_seq_one_letter_code
_entity_poly.pdbx_strand_id
1 'polypeptide(L)'
;QTRKVPIPPHRFTPLKTNWINIYTPLVDHLKLQVRMNPRRKSVELRTSKHTLDDSALQKGEDFVRAFTLGFDVDDAIALLRLDDLY
;
A
#
# COMPACT_ATOMS: atom_id res chain seq x y z
N GLN A 1 6.56 -3.50 13.35
CA GLN A 1 6.94 -2.15 12.86
C GLN A 1 5.74 -1.50 12.18
N THR A 2 5.63 -0.17 12.19
CA THR A 2 4.49 0.57 11.60
C THR A 2 4.98 1.68 10.68
N ARG A 3 4.28 1.91 9.56
CA ARG A 3 4.50 3.02 8.62
C ARG A 3 3.19 3.77 8.39
N LYS A 4 3.32 5.03 8.01
CA LYS A 4 2.20 5.91 7.72
C LYS A 4 2.51 6.74 6.48
N VAL A 5 1.64 6.66 5.48
CA VAL A 5 1.74 7.43 4.24
C VAL A 5 0.64 8.49 4.21
N PRO A 6 0.97 9.79 4.25
CA PRO A 6 -0.02 10.86 4.09
C PRO A 6 -0.52 10.89 2.64
N ILE A 7 -1.81 11.16 2.47
CA ILE A 7 -2.48 11.17 1.16
C ILE A 7 -2.84 12.60 0.80
N PRO A 8 -2.37 13.14 -0.35
CA PRO A 8 -2.75 14.46 -0.82
C PRO A 8 -4.27 14.60 -0.98
N PRO A 9 -4.87 15.79 -0.74
CA PRO A 9 -6.31 15.99 -0.84
C PRO A 9 -6.92 15.55 -2.17
N HIS A 10 -6.24 15.84 -3.28
CA HIS A 10 -6.69 15.49 -4.64
C HIS A 10 -6.62 13.99 -4.94
N ARG A 11 -5.82 13.21 -4.19
CA ARG A 11 -5.74 11.75 -4.31
C ARG A 11 -6.68 11.00 -3.36
N PHE A 12 -7.36 11.71 -2.46
CA PHE A 12 -8.20 11.05 -1.45
C PHE A 12 -9.49 10.44 -2.02
N THR A 13 -10.12 11.09 -3.01
CA THR A 13 -11.28 10.52 -3.73
C THR A 13 -10.89 9.29 -4.57
N PRO A 14 -9.80 9.35 -5.37
CA PRO A 14 -9.25 8.15 -6.03
C PRO A 14 -8.91 7.03 -5.04
N LEU A 15 -8.34 7.35 -3.87
CA LEU A 15 -7.99 6.35 -2.85
C LEU A 15 -9.21 5.56 -2.39
N LYS A 16 -10.32 6.26 -2.10
CA LYS A 16 -11.57 5.61 -1.67
C LYS A 16 -12.14 4.71 -2.76
N THR A 17 -12.11 5.18 -4.00
CA THR A 17 -12.68 4.46 -5.16
C THR A 17 -11.90 3.18 -5.44
N ASN A 18 -10.56 3.26 -5.41
CA ASN A 18 -9.67 2.13 -5.70
C ASN A 18 -9.19 1.40 -4.44
N TRP A 19 -9.82 1.63 -3.29
CA TRP A 19 -9.30 1.13 -2.00
C TRP A 19 -9.15 -0.39 -2.00
N ILE A 20 -10.11 -1.11 -2.57
CA ILE A 20 -10.06 -2.58 -2.65
C ILE A 20 -8.83 -3.03 -3.46
N ASN A 21 -8.61 -2.43 -4.62
CA ASN A 21 -7.48 -2.75 -5.50
C ASN A 21 -6.11 -2.42 -4.87
N ILE A 22 -6.05 -1.43 -3.98
CA ILE A 22 -4.84 -1.07 -3.22
C ILE A 22 -4.66 -2.01 -2.01
N TYR A 23 -5.75 -2.33 -1.32
CA TYR A 23 -5.76 -3.13 -0.10
C TYR A 23 -5.40 -4.59 -0.38
N THR A 24 -6.03 -5.20 -1.37
CA THR A 24 -5.88 -6.63 -1.71
C THR A 24 -4.41 -7.06 -1.89
N PRO A 25 -3.59 -6.43 -2.75
CA PRO A 25 -2.20 -6.85 -2.96
C PRO A 25 -1.32 -6.67 -1.70
N LEU A 26 -1.58 -5.64 -0.89
CA LEU A 26 -0.82 -5.41 0.35
C LEU A 26 -1.11 -6.47 1.41
N VAL A 27 -2.34 -6.97 1.48
CA VAL A 27 -2.72 -8.02 2.42
C VAL A 27 -2.39 -9.40 1.86
N ASP A 28 -2.67 -9.66 0.59
CA ASP A 28 -2.56 -11.00 0.03
C ASP A 28 -1.13 -11.36 -0.34
N HIS A 29 -0.36 -10.43 -0.90
CA HIS A 29 1.03 -10.72 -1.29
C HIS A 29 2.00 -10.41 -0.14
N LEU A 30 1.90 -9.22 0.46
CA LEU A 30 2.85 -8.78 1.50
C LEU A 30 2.44 -9.17 2.93
N LYS A 31 1.22 -9.73 3.11
CA LYS A 31 0.69 -10.15 4.44
C LYS A 31 0.70 -9.02 5.47
N LEU A 32 0.57 -7.77 5.04
CA LEU A 32 0.56 -6.60 5.92
C LEU A 32 -0.83 -6.34 6.49
N GLN A 33 -0.88 -5.73 7.68
CA GLN A 33 -2.09 -5.09 8.18
C GLN A 33 -2.16 -3.67 7.64
N VAL A 34 -3.25 -3.35 6.94
CA VAL A 34 -3.41 -2.06 6.27
C VAL A 34 -4.73 -1.42 6.69
N ARG A 35 -4.69 -0.11 6.94
CA ARG A 35 -5.88 0.67 7.29
C ARG A 35 -5.82 2.06 6.67
N MET A 36 -6.92 2.49 6.06
CA MET A 36 -7.15 3.89 5.73
C MET A 36 -7.64 4.67 6.96
N ASN A 37 -7.06 5.84 7.22
CA ASN A 37 -7.51 6.77 8.25
C ASN A 37 -8.05 8.06 7.61
N PRO A 38 -9.38 8.18 7.42
CA PRO A 38 -9.96 9.34 6.75
C PRO A 38 -9.78 10.65 7.52
N ARG A 39 -9.79 10.61 8.85
CA ARG A 39 -9.62 11.80 9.69
C ARG A 39 -8.22 12.40 9.56
N ARG A 40 -7.20 11.55 9.49
CA ARG A 40 -5.79 11.96 9.33
C ARG A 40 -5.32 11.98 7.87
N LYS A 41 -6.20 11.67 6.91
CA LYS A 41 -5.90 11.56 5.47
C LYS A 41 -4.62 10.76 5.22
N SER A 42 -4.52 9.58 5.81
CA SER A 42 -3.33 8.74 5.70
C SER A 42 -3.67 7.26 5.57
N VAL A 43 -2.79 6.50 4.95
CA VAL A 43 -2.80 5.03 4.99
C VAL A 43 -1.77 4.57 6.02
N GLU A 44 -2.18 3.68 6.90
CA GLU A 44 -1.37 3.12 7.98
C GLU A 44 -1.08 1.65 7.64
N LEU A 45 0.19 1.26 7.71
CA LEU A 45 0.72 -0.05 7.37
C LEU A 45 1.43 -0.63 8.60
N ARG A 46 1.23 -1.92 8.87
CA ARG A 46 1.86 -2.62 9.99
C ARG A 46 2.20 -4.05 9.60
N THR A 47 3.36 -4.53 10.05
CA THR A 47 3.72 -5.95 9.92
C THR A 47 2.80 -6.83 10.78
N SER A 48 2.42 -7.98 10.23
CA SER A 48 1.61 -8.98 10.93
C SER A 48 2.47 -10.18 11.32
N LYS A 49 1.90 -11.10 12.11
CA LYS A 49 2.54 -12.41 12.39
C LYS A 49 2.72 -13.29 11.15
N HIS A 50 2.07 -12.93 10.04
CA HIS A 50 2.14 -13.64 8.76
C HIS A 50 3.08 -12.96 7.76
N THR A 51 3.60 -11.77 8.08
CA THR A 51 4.61 -11.10 7.26
C THR A 51 5.95 -11.83 7.44
N LEU A 52 6.44 -12.47 6.38
CA LEU A 52 7.67 -13.26 6.40
C LEU A 52 8.89 -12.45 5.96
N ASP A 53 8.68 -11.45 5.10
CA ASP A 53 9.74 -10.61 4.53
C ASP A 53 9.87 -9.30 5.31
N ASP A 54 11.09 -9.01 5.78
CA ASP A 54 11.42 -7.77 6.50
C ASP A 54 11.30 -6.54 5.61
N SER A 55 11.46 -6.69 4.29
CA SER A 55 11.33 -5.61 3.31
C SER A 55 9.88 -5.33 2.90
N ALA A 56 8.93 -6.20 3.27
CA ALA A 56 7.52 -6.07 2.90
C ALA A 56 6.91 -4.73 3.31
N LEU A 57 7.27 -4.23 4.50
CA LEU A 57 6.73 -2.95 4.99
C LEU A 57 7.23 -1.75 4.16
N GLN A 58 8.48 -1.81 3.68
CA GLN A 58 9.06 -0.80 2.81
C GLN A 58 8.40 -0.85 1.43
N LYS A 59 8.26 -2.04 0.84
CA LYS A 59 7.56 -2.25 -0.43
C LYS A 59 6.12 -1.74 -0.40
N GLY A 60 5.40 -2.04 0.68
CA GLY A 60 4.03 -1.55 0.86
C GLY A 60 3.95 -0.02 1.02
N GLU A 61 4.94 0.59 1.68
CA GLU A 61 5.05 2.04 1.78
C GLU A 61 5.29 2.69 0.40
N ASP A 62 6.19 2.12 -0.39
CA ASP A 62 6.55 2.62 -1.72
C ASP A 62 5.40 2.44 -2.72
N PHE A 63 4.66 1.32 -2.64
CA PHE A 63 3.43 1.12 -3.41
C PHE A 63 2.38 2.22 -3.14
N VAL A 64 2.10 2.51 -1.87
CA VAL A 64 1.14 3.56 -1.51
C VAL A 64 1.67 4.94 -1.93
N ARG A 65 2.98 5.19 -1.82
CA ARG A 65 3.58 6.44 -2.30
C ARG A 65 3.47 6.60 -3.81
N ALA A 66 3.71 5.55 -4.60
CA ALA A 66 3.53 5.59 -6.06
C ALA A 66 2.10 6.01 -6.40
N PHE A 67 1.11 5.43 -5.72
CA PHE A 67 -0.28 5.86 -5.86
C PHE A 67 -0.48 7.34 -5.49
N THR A 68 0.16 7.87 -4.44
CA THR A 68 0.07 9.30 -4.11
C THR A 68 0.69 10.22 -5.16
N LEU A 69 1.70 9.74 -5.89
CA LEU A 69 2.38 10.46 -6.96
C LEU A 69 1.60 10.45 -8.29
N GLY A 70 0.50 9.70 -8.35
CA GLY A 70 -0.38 9.67 -9.52
C GLY A 70 -0.17 8.48 -10.46
N PHE A 71 0.65 7.49 -10.07
CA PHE A 71 0.75 6.24 -10.82
C PHE A 71 -0.59 5.50 -10.85
N ASP A 72 -0.80 4.73 -11.91
CA ASP A 72 -1.90 3.79 -11.98
C ASP A 72 -1.71 2.69 -10.92
N VAL A 73 -2.82 2.21 -10.38
CA VAL A 73 -2.82 1.13 -9.39
C VAL A 73 -2.32 -0.16 -10.03
N ASP A 74 -2.68 -0.42 -11.29
CA ASP A 74 -2.28 -1.66 -11.99
C ASP A 74 -0.76 -1.68 -12.26
N ASP A 75 -0.18 -0.54 -12.63
CA ASP A 75 1.26 -0.38 -12.80
C ASP A 75 2.01 -0.56 -11.47
N ALA A 76 1.46 0.01 -10.39
CA ALA A 76 2.03 -0.15 -9.05
C ALA A 76 1.92 -1.61 -8.55
N ILE A 77 0.88 -2.36 -8.94
CA ILE A 77 0.75 -3.78 -8.61
C ILE A 77 1.82 -4.60 -9.33
N ALA A 78 2.18 -4.25 -10.57
CA ALA A 78 3.25 -4.92 -11.29
C ALA A 78 4.60 -4.79 -10.54
N LEU A 79 4.88 -3.63 -9.94
CA LEU A 79 6.08 -3.42 -9.11
C LEU A 79 6.13 -4.34 -7.88
N LEU A 80 4.98 -4.69 -7.29
CA LEU A 80 4.92 -5.63 -6.17
C LEU A 80 5.14 -7.09 -6.57
N ARG A 81 4.92 -7.44 -7.85
CA ARG A 81 5.00 -8.83 -8.37
C ARG A 81 6.38 -9.18 -8.94
N LEU A 82 7.17 -8.19 -9.36
CA LEU A 82 8.45 -8.41 -10.02
C LEU A 82 9.51 -9.10 -9.13
N ASP A 83 9.40 -8.97 -7.80
CA ASP A 83 10.36 -9.56 -6.86
C ASP A 83 10.16 -11.07 -6.61
N ASP A 84 8.99 -11.65 -6.92
CA ASP A 84 8.75 -13.10 -6.79
C ASP A 84 9.23 -13.89 -8.02
N LEU A 85 9.81 -13.22 -9.03
CA LEU A 85 10.21 -13.82 -10.30
C LEU A 85 11.71 -14.21 -10.39
N TYR A 86 12.47 -14.11 -9.30
CA TYR A 86 13.90 -14.48 -9.26
C TYR A 86 14.28 -15.26 -8.00
#